data_AF-A0A925HI58-F1
#
_entry.id   AF-A0A925HI58-F1
#
_cell.length_a   1.000
_cell.length_b   1.000
_cell.length_c   1.000
_cell.angle_alpha   90.00
_cell.angle_beta   90.00
_cell.angle_gamma   90.00
#
_symmetry.space_group_name_H-M   'P 1'
#
loop_
_entity.id
_entity.type
_entity.pdbx_description
1 polymer ?
#
loop_
_entity_poly.entity_id
_entity_poly.type
_entity_poly.pdbx_seq_one_letter_code
_entity_poly.pdbx_strand_id
1 'polypeptide(L)'
;MYHALGVVKAISLSSVPFESSHSPTQSSWGFDFTKHRNEAEDMNALGQVIACVASLKDHFRVWCAANGVVLEGESLINGDRNVAIVHDLWNRDKHGELTRSRSGLWPELIHVGRGVIMRGTTGAAGVSISLTTGTLHSTGDVFAGIDGIVVGKDGKKYGSVLTTIERAVESWEHLLTAAGVFDKPA
;
A
#
# COMPACT_ATOMS: atom_id res chain seq x y z
N MET A 1 6.55 -11.22 1.90
CA MET A 1 5.92 -9.90 2.16
C MET A 1 5.82 -9.07 0.89
N TYR A 2 6.92 -8.86 0.14
CA TYR A 2 6.92 -8.09 -1.11
C TYR A 2 5.98 -8.57 -2.23
N HIS A 3 5.66 -9.87 -2.32
CA HIS A 3 4.70 -10.36 -3.31
C HIS A 3 3.30 -9.74 -3.13
N ALA A 4 2.85 -9.55 -1.87
CA ALA A 4 1.57 -8.90 -1.59
C ALA A 4 1.62 -7.40 -1.97
N LEU A 5 2.73 -6.72 -1.67
CA LEU A 5 2.96 -5.34 -2.14
C LEU A 5 3.01 -5.24 -3.67
N GLY A 6 3.49 -6.28 -4.36
CA GLY A 6 3.50 -6.35 -5.82
C GLY A 6 2.09 -6.22 -6.41
N VAL A 7 1.07 -6.81 -5.79
CA VAL A 7 -0.33 -6.76 -6.28
C VAL A 7 -0.87 -5.33 -6.35
N VAL A 8 -0.44 -4.44 -5.44
CA VAL A 8 -0.87 -3.03 -5.41
C VAL A 8 0.04 -2.09 -6.19
N LYS A 9 1.25 -2.54 -6.60
CA LYS A 9 2.25 -1.74 -7.34
C LYS A 9 2.38 -2.08 -8.83
N ALA A 10 1.79 -3.18 -9.30
CA ALA A 10 2.18 -3.82 -10.57
C ALA A 10 1.49 -3.31 -11.84
N ILE A 11 1.21 -2.00 -11.97
CA ILE A 11 0.81 -1.46 -13.28
C ILE A 11 2.03 -0.82 -13.94
N SER A 12 2.54 -1.46 -15.00
CA SER A 12 3.53 -0.81 -15.85
C SER A 12 2.90 0.42 -16.49
N LEU A 13 3.52 1.59 -16.34
CA LEU A 13 3.02 2.83 -16.94
C LEU A 13 2.91 2.73 -18.47
N SER A 14 3.76 1.91 -19.10
CA SER A 14 3.71 1.65 -20.54
C SER A 14 2.51 0.80 -20.98
N SER A 15 1.82 0.14 -20.05
CA SER A 15 0.63 -0.69 -20.32
C SER A 15 -0.69 0.05 -20.09
N VAL A 16 -0.64 1.30 -19.62
CA VAL A 16 -1.85 2.08 -19.37
C VAL A 16 -2.45 2.52 -20.71
N PRO A 17 -3.73 2.21 -21.01
CA PRO A 17 -4.35 2.58 -22.27
C PRO A 17 -4.34 4.10 -22.47
N PHE A 18 -3.74 4.52 -23.58
CA PHE A 18 -3.83 5.89 -24.05
C PHE A 18 -5.13 6.09 -24.81
N GLU A 19 -5.88 7.11 -24.43
CA GLU A 19 -7.09 7.53 -25.11
C GLU A 19 -6.85 8.89 -25.73
N SER A 20 -7.24 9.04 -26.98
CA SER A 20 -7.23 10.33 -27.66
C SER A 20 -8.55 10.53 -28.39
N SER A 21 -9.08 11.74 -28.30
CA SER A 21 -10.23 12.15 -29.11
C SER A 21 -9.91 13.45 -29.81
N HIS A 22 -10.33 13.55 -31.06
CA HIS A 22 -10.04 14.70 -31.91
C HIS A 22 -11.36 15.21 -32.50
N SER A 23 -11.58 16.50 -32.36
CA SER A 23 -12.66 17.25 -32.99
C SER A 23 -12.07 18.45 -33.75
N PRO A 24 -12.82 19.11 -34.64
CA PRO A 24 -12.33 20.26 -35.39
C PRO A 24 -11.80 21.42 -34.53
N THR A 25 -12.24 21.51 -33.27
CA THR A 25 -11.90 22.62 -32.35
C THR A 25 -11.16 22.18 -31.10
N GLN A 26 -11.01 20.88 -30.86
CA GLN A 26 -10.45 20.36 -29.61
C GLN A 26 -9.84 18.97 -29.81
N SER A 27 -8.64 18.79 -29.28
CA SER A 27 -8.05 17.47 -29.05
C SER A 27 -8.01 17.20 -27.55
N SER A 28 -8.34 15.98 -27.14
CA SER A 28 -8.17 15.49 -25.78
C SER A 28 -7.27 14.28 -25.77
N TRP A 29 -6.47 14.17 -24.72
CA TRP A 29 -5.59 13.05 -24.44
C TRP A 29 -5.78 12.64 -22.99
N GLY A 30 -5.89 11.35 -22.74
CA GLY A 30 -6.17 10.80 -21.42
C GLY A 30 -5.54 9.43 -21.25
N PHE A 31 -5.40 9.05 -19.99
CA PHE A 31 -4.98 7.72 -19.58
C PHE A 31 -6.04 7.18 -18.64
N ASP A 32 -6.55 6.01 -18.95
CA ASP A 32 -7.53 5.35 -18.10
C ASP A 32 -6.83 4.30 -17.22
N PHE A 33 -6.66 4.65 -15.94
CA PHE A 33 -6.10 3.75 -14.92
C PHE A 33 -7.15 2.77 -14.35
N THR A 34 -8.42 2.90 -14.75
CA THR A 34 -9.58 2.19 -14.19
C THR A 34 -10.18 1.14 -15.13
N LYS A 35 -9.81 1.13 -16.41
CA LYS A 35 -10.46 0.37 -17.51
C LYS A 35 -10.71 -1.13 -17.29
N HIS A 36 -10.12 -1.73 -16.26
CA HIS A 36 -10.25 -3.15 -15.94
C HIS A 36 -10.63 -3.47 -14.50
N ARG A 37 -10.81 -2.48 -13.60
CA ARG A 37 -11.36 -2.72 -12.27
C ARG A 37 -12.14 -1.54 -11.70
N ASN A 38 -13.16 -1.83 -10.91
CA ASN A 38 -13.92 -0.84 -10.15
C ASN A 38 -13.33 -0.61 -8.74
N GLU A 39 -13.82 0.43 -8.05
CA GLU A 39 -13.38 0.80 -6.70
C GLU A 39 -13.47 -0.35 -5.69
N ALA A 40 -14.51 -1.19 -5.78
CA ALA A 40 -14.67 -2.33 -4.88
C ALA A 40 -13.56 -3.37 -5.06
N GLU A 41 -13.14 -3.62 -6.30
CA GLU A 41 -12.01 -4.53 -6.56
C GLU A 41 -10.67 -3.94 -6.09
N ASP A 42 -10.51 -2.63 -6.13
CA ASP A 42 -9.32 -1.95 -5.59
C ASP A 42 -9.29 -1.96 -4.06
N MET A 43 -10.45 -1.72 -3.43
CA MET A 43 -10.60 -1.90 -1.98
C MET A 43 -10.33 -3.35 -1.56
N ASN A 44 -10.83 -4.34 -2.30
CA ASN A 44 -10.57 -5.75 -2.02
C ASN A 44 -9.08 -6.09 -2.14
N ALA A 45 -8.39 -5.54 -3.15
CA ALA A 45 -6.96 -5.74 -3.32
C ALA A 45 -6.16 -5.13 -2.15
N LEU A 46 -6.46 -3.89 -1.75
CA LEU A 46 -5.84 -3.27 -0.57
C LEU A 46 -6.18 -4.03 0.72
N GLY A 47 -7.43 -4.43 0.90
CA GLY A 47 -7.90 -5.20 2.04
C GLY A 47 -7.15 -6.52 2.19
N GLN A 48 -6.90 -7.22 1.08
CA GLN A 48 -6.09 -8.44 1.06
C GLN A 48 -4.64 -8.17 1.49
N VAL A 49 -4.01 -7.11 0.98
CA VAL A 49 -2.64 -6.75 1.39
C VAL A 49 -2.58 -6.38 2.87
N ILE A 50 -3.54 -5.58 3.35
CA ILE A 50 -3.68 -5.21 4.77
C ILE A 50 -3.82 -6.46 5.64
N ALA A 51 -4.69 -7.40 5.24
CA ALA A 51 -4.88 -8.65 5.96
C ALA A 51 -3.60 -9.49 6.00
N CYS A 52 -2.88 -9.61 4.88
CA CYS A 52 -1.60 -10.32 4.83
C CYS A 52 -0.53 -9.71 5.74
N VAL A 53 -0.44 -8.38 5.81
CA VAL A 53 0.54 -7.71 6.70
C VAL A 53 0.11 -7.83 8.16
N ALA A 54 -1.18 -7.68 8.46
CA ALA A 54 -1.69 -7.82 9.82
C ALA A 54 -1.59 -9.26 10.36
N SER A 55 -1.61 -10.28 9.50
CA SER A 55 -1.48 -11.69 9.91
C SER A 55 -0.03 -12.14 10.11
N LEU A 56 0.98 -11.32 9.79
CA LEU A 56 2.40 -11.71 9.88
C LEU A 56 2.79 -12.21 11.27
N LYS A 57 2.28 -11.56 12.32
CA LYS A 57 2.48 -12.00 13.70
C LYS A 57 2.14 -13.48 13.87
N ASP A 58 0.94 -13.88 13.44
CA ASP A 58 0.43 -15.23 13.68
C ASP A 58 1.18 -16.26 12.83
N HIS A 59 1.56 -15.89 11.60
CA HIS A 59 2.39 -16.75 10.75
C HIS A 59 3.79 -17.00 11.33
N PHE A 60 4.47 -15.96 11.81
CA PHE A 60 5.83 -16.10 12.32
C PHE A 60 5.90 -16.54 13.77
N ARG A 61 4.84 -16.37 14.56
CA ARG A 61 4.78 -16.88 15.94
C ARG A 61 5.05 -18.38 16.01
N VAL A 62 4.49 -19.16 15.08
CA VAL A 62 4.69 -20.61 15.01
C VAL A 62 6.15 -20.94 14.72
N TRP A 63 6.76 -20.26 13.75
CA TRP A 63 8.17 -20.45 13.42
C TRP A 63 9.08 -20.07 14.59
N CYS A 64 8.88 -18.92 15.22
CA CYS A 64 9.69 -18.46 16.34
C CYS A 64 9.60 -19.43 17.53
N ALA A 65 8.40 -19.92 17.86
CA ALA A 65 8.20 -20.90 18.91
C ALA A 65 8.96 -22.22 18.62
N ALA A 66 8.93 -22.70 17.36
CA ALA A 66 9.66 -23.90 16.95
C ALA A 66 11.19 -23.75 17.03
N ASN A 67 11.71 -22.52 16.97
CA ASN A 67 13.14 -22.20 17.02
C ASN A 67 13.58 -21.63 18.38
N GLY A 68 12.73 -21.68 19.40
CA GLY A 68 13.06 -21.16 20.74
C GLY A 68 13.24 -19.64 20.81
N VAL A 69 12.70 -18.90 19.84
CA VAL A 69 12.76 -17.45 19.76
C VAL A 69 11.45 -16.84 20.25
N VAL A 70 11.53 -15.80 21.09
CA VAL A 70 10.36 -15.03 21.51
C VAL A 70 10.11 -13.93 20.47
N LEU A 71 8.93 -13.94 19.84
CA LEU A 71 8.52 -12.89 18.91
C LEU A 71 7.82 -11.76 19.66
N GLU A 72 8.39 -10.55 19.65
CA GLU A 72 7.82 -9.36 20.28
C GLU A 72 6.70 -8.70 19.44
N GLY A 73 5.92 -9.49 18.72
CA GLY A 73 4.93 -8.99 17.76
C GLY A 73 3.85 -8.09 18.38
N GLU A 74 3.38 -8.38 19.61
CA GLU A 74 2.43 -7.47 20.30
C GLU A 74 3.09 -6.15 20.71
N SER A 75 4.37 -6.16 21.08
CA SER A 75 5.11 -4.93 21.40
C SER A 75 5.22 -4.06 20.15
N LEU A 76 5.58 -4.67 19.01
CA LEU A 76 5.64 -3.99 17.72
C LEU A 76 4.29 -3.39 17.32
N ILE A 77 3.20 -4.17 17.40
CA ILE A 77 1.85 -3.70 17.04
C ILE A 77 1.41 -2.51 17.88
N ASN A 78 1.77 -2.47 19.17
CA ASN A 78 1.38 -1.39 20.07
C ASN A 78 2.36 -0.19 20.04
N GLY A 79 3.61 -0.40 19.59
CA GLY A 79 4.67 0.60 19.61
C GLY A 79 4.91 1.28 18.26
N ASP A 80 4.64 0.62 17.14
CA ASP A 80 4.77 1.19 15.80
C ASP A 80 3.41 1.66 15.27
N ARG A 81 3.33 2.96 14.97
CA ARG A 81 2.11 3.59 14.50
C ARG A 81 1.58 3.00 13.19
N ASN A 82 2.44 2.69 12.23
CA ASN A 82 2.00 2.19 10.92
C ASN A 82 1.48 0.75 11.06
N VAL A 83 2.18 -0.08 11.84
CA VAL A 83 1.72 -1.44 12.16
C VAL A 83 0.38 -1.39 12.89
N ALA A 84 0.24 -0.49 13.88
CA ALA A 84 -1.01 -0.30 14.62
C ALA A 84 -2.18 0.10 13.70
N ILE A 85 -1.95 1.02 12.75
CA ILE A 85 -2.96 1.44 11.77
C ILE A 85 -3.39 0.27 10.89
N VAL A 86 -2.44 -0.52 10.35
CA VAL A 86 -2.75 -1.70 9.51
C VAL A 86 -3.61 -2.70 10.28
N HIS A 87 -3.29 -2.95 11.55
CA HIS A 87 -4.09 -3.84 12.41
C HIS A 87 -5.49 -3.31 12.69
N ASP A 88 -5.62 -2.00 12.91
CA ASP A 88 -6.93 -1.38 13.12
C ASP A 88 -7.79 -1.43 11.86
N LEU A 89 -7.21 -1.14 10.69
CA LEU A 89 -7.91 -1.26 9.41
C LEU A 89 -8.39 -2.70 9.18
N TRP A 90 -7.52 -3.70 9.41
CA TRP A 90 -7.88 -5.11 9.28
C TRP A 90 -8.96 -5.55 10.28
N ASN A 91 -8.87 -5.12 11.54
CA ASN A 91 -9.87 -5.47 12.54
C ASN A 91 -11.22 -4.84 12.24
N ARG A 92 -11.24 -3.60 11.74
CA ARG A 92 -12.47 -2.94 11.31
C ARG A 92 -13.12 -3.68 10.14
N ASP A 93 -12.34 -4.06 9.14
CA ASP A 93 -12.84 -4.82 7.98
C ASP A 93 -13.47 -6.16 8.41
N LYS A 94 -12.81 -6.90 9.31
CA LYS A 94 -13.33 -8.19 9.83
C LYS A 94 -14.58 -8.06 10.69
N HIS A 95 -14.70 -6.99 11.48
CA HIS A 95 -15.70 -6.89 12.55
C HIS A 95 -16.75 -5.80 12.33
N GLY A 96 -16.65 -5.03 11.23
CA GLY A 96 -17.47 -3.86 10.94
C GLY A 96 -17.09 -2.62 11.77
N GLU A 97 -16.77 -2.80 13.05
CA GLU A 97 -16.39 -1.73 13.97
C GLU A 97 -15.20 -2.10 14.87
N LEU A 98 -14.48 -1.08 15.34
CA LEU A 98 -13.37 -1.24 16.28
C LEU A 98 -13.86 -1.09 17.73
N THR A 99 -13.86 -2.19 18.48
CA THR A 99 -14.07 -2.16 19.93
C THR A 99 -12.89 -1.55 20.68
N ARG A 100 -11.67 -1.73 20.15
CA ARG A 100 -10.43 -1.13 20.64
C ARG A 100 -9.51 -0.81 19.49
N SER A 101 -9.02 0.43 19.44
CA SER A 101 -7.97 0.86 18.50
C SER A 101 -6.58 0.64 19.12
N ARG A 102 -5.68 0.02 18.35
CA ARG A 102 -4.26 -0.15 18.66
C ARG A 102 -3.49 1.15 18.40
N SER A 103 -3.86 1.87 17.34
CA SER A 103 -3.23 3.15 16.98
C SER A 103 -3.77 4.35 17.79
N GLY A 104 -4.96 4.21 18.39
CA GLY A 104 -5.71 5.31 19.00
C GLY A 104 -6.35 6.26 17.97
N LEU A 105 -6.39 5.89 16.68
CA LEU A 105 -6.83 6.77 15.60
C LEU A 105 -8.18 6.41 14.98
N TRP A 106 -8.67 5.18 15.23
CA TRP A 106 -9.85 4.61 14.56
C TRP A 106 -9.81 4.83 13.04
N PRO A 107 -8.78 4.32 12.36
CA PRO A 107 -8.54 4.62 10.97
C PRO A 107 -9.65 4.11 10.05
N GLU A 108 -9.80 4.79 8.93
CA GLU A 108 -10.66 4.46 7.80
C GLU A 108 -9.92 4.74 6.49
N LEU A 109 -10.26 4.00 5.44
CA LEU A 109 -9.77 4.25 4.09
C LEU A 109 -10.80 5.03 3.30
N ILE A 110 -10.37 6.12 2.70
CA ILE A 110 -11.19 6.91 1.77
C ILE A 110 -10.41 7.17 0.48
N HIS A 111 -11.15 7.48 -0.59
CA HIS A 111 -10.59 7.80 -1.90
C HIS A 111 -9.64 6.71 -2.41
N VAL A 112 -10.05 5.45 -2.25
CA VAL A 112 -9.30 4.31 -2.78
C VAL A 112 -9.43 4.31 -4.29
N GLY A 113 -8.30 4.19 -4.98
CA GLY A 113 -8.29 4.10 -6.43
C GLY A 113 -6.90 3.93 -7.00
N ARG A 114 -6.86 3.87 -8.33
CA ARG A 114 -5.62 3.76 -9.09
C ARG A 114 -5.15 5.10 -9.59
N GLY A 115 -3.85 5.24 -9.62
CA GLY A 115 -3.24 6.36 -10.29
C GLY A 115 -1.74 6.19 -10.38
N VAL A 116 -1.11 7.26 -10.85
CA VAL A 116 0.33 7.40 -10.78
C VAL A 116 0.71 7.74 -9.34
N ILE A 117 1.60 6.93 -8.78
CA ILE A 117 2.21 7.14 -7.46
C ILE A 117 3.65 7.58 -7.70
N MET A 118 4.01 8.72 -7.15
CA MET A 118 5.34 9.33 -7.27
C MET A 118 5.97 9.44 -5.88
N ARG A 119 7.20 8.95 -5.71
CA ARG A 119 7.95 9.04 -4.45
C ARG A 119 9.20 9.88 -4.64
N GLY A 120 9.28 10.97 -3.89
CA GLY A 120 10.49 11.79 -3.82
C GLY A 120 11.39 11.31 -2.70
N THR A 121 12.29 10.36 -2.97
CA THR A 121 13.25 9.90 -1.94
C THR A 121 14.63 10.52 -2.10
N THR A 122 15.13 10.79 -3.32
CA THR A 122 16.44 11.46 -3.51
C THR A 122 16.64 12.12 -4.89
N GLY A 123 15.58 12.37 -5.65
CA GLY A 123 15.65 13.02 -6.97
C GLY A 123 14.29 13.47 -7.48
N ALA A 124 14.27 14.15 -8.64
CA ALA A 124 13.02 14.54 -9.28
C ALA A 124 12.28 13.29 -9.81
N ALA A 125 11.21 12.92 -9.12
CA ALA A 125 10.23 11.98 -9.63
C ALA A 125 9.34 12.71 -10.65
N GLY A 126 9.11 12.10 -11.81
CA GLY A 126 8.39 12.76 -12.89
C GLY A 126 7.75 11.77 -13.86
N VAL A 127 6.72 12.25 -14.53
CA VAL A 127 6.04 11.57 -15.63
C VAL A 127 6.07 12.51 -16.82
N SER A 128 6.49 12.00 -17.97
CA SER A 128 6.32 12.70 -19.25
C SER A 128 5.45 11.87 -20.19
N ILE A 129 4.74 12.58 -21.05
CA ILE A 129 3.76 12.01 -21.98
C ILE A 129 4.20 12.37 -23.39
N SER A 130 4.43 11.35 -24.22
CA SER A 130 4.56 11.57 -25.66
C SER A 130 3.16 11.61 -26.28
N LEU A 131 2.70 12.79 -26.66
CA LEU A 131 1.37 12.96 -27.30
C LEU A 131 1.31 12.31 -28.70
N THR A 132 2.47 12.09 -29.34
CA THR A 132 2.56 11.47 -30.67
C THR A 132 2.43 9.95 -30.60
N THR A 133 3.00 9.32 -29.56
CA THR A 133 3.01 7.84 -29.41
C THR A 133 2.04 7.35 -28.34
N GLY A 134 1.48 8.25 -27.52
CA GLY A 134 0.64 7.91 -26.38
C GLY A 134 1.39 7.24 -25.24
N THR A 135 2.72 7.32 -25.20
CA THR A 135 3.53 6.59 -24.21
C THR A 135 3.81 7.43 -22.97
N LEU A 136 3.63 6.82 -21.80
CA LEU A 136 4.09 7.35 -20.51
C LEU A 136 5.54 6.95 -20.27
N HIS A 137 6.36 7.94 -19.94
CA HIS A 137 7.73 7.73 -19.47
C HIS A 137 7.83 8.22 -18.03
N SER A 138 8.43 7.42 -17.16
CA SER A 138 8.73 7.80 -15.79
C SER A 138 10.22 8.09 -15.60
N THR A 139 10.51 9.02 -14.70
CA THR A 139 11.84 9.26 -14.15
C THR A 139 11.75 9.19 -12.62
N GLY A 140 12.70 8.51 -11.99
CA GLY A 140 12.68 8.30 -10.53
C GLY A 140 11.71 7.21 -10.10
N ASP A 141 11.33 7.22 -8.81
CA ASP A 141 10.44 6.23 -8.22
C ASP A 141 8.97 6.59 -8.52
N VAL A 142 8.52 6.18 -9.71
CA VAL A 142 7.17 6.39 -10.21
C VAL A 142 6.61 5.11 -10.80
N PHE A 143 5.41 4.74 -10.35
CA PHE A 143 4.70 3.56 -10.82
C PHE A 143 3.20 3.81 -10.80
N ALA A 144 2.43 3.02 -11.55
CA ALA A 144 0.98 3.00 -11.38
C ALA A 144 0.59 1.94 -10.36
N GLY A 145 -0.30 2.30 -9.44
CA GLY A 145 -0.68 1.43 -8.34
C GLY A 145 -2.00 1.83 -7.71
N ILE A 146 -2.43 1.03 -6.75
CA ILE A 146 -3.61 1.27 -5.93
C ILE A 146 -3.16 1.98 -4.66
N ASP A 147 -3.79 3.11 -4.36
CA ASP A 147 -3.58 3.84 -3.10
C ASP A 147 -4.92 4.36 -2.57
N GLY A 148 -4.86 4.97 -1.40
CA GLY A 148 -5.98 5.58 -0.71
C GLY A 148 -5.47 6.42 0.45
N ILE A 149 -6.37 7.17 1.08
CA ILE A 149 -6.01 8.03 2.20
C ILE A 149 -6.49 7.39 3.50
N VAL A 150 -5.57 7.24 4.44
CA VAL A 150 -5.89 6.88 5.82
C VAL A 150 -6.40 8.13 6.53
N VAL A 151 -7.62 8.07 7.06
CA VAL A 151 -8.21 9.13 7.90
C VAL A 151 -8.57 8.60 9.28
N GLY A 152 -8.51 9.47 10.29
CA GLY A 152 -9.02 9.15 11.63
C GLY A 152 -10.50 9.41 11.78
N LYS A 153 -11.04 9.02 12.93
CA LYS A 153 -12.43 9.34 13.32
C LYS A 153 -12.72 10.85 13.39
N ASP A 154 -11.68 11.66 13.61
CA ASP A 154 -11.74 13.13 13.58
C ASP A 154 -11.72 13.72 12.17
N GLY A 155 -11.67 12.87 11.12
CA GLY A 155 -11.52 13.27 9.72
C GLY A 155 -10.10 13.71 9.35
N LYS A 156 -9.13 13.64 10.28
CA LYS A 156 -7.75 14.03 10.01
C LYS A 156 -7.08 13.02 9.09
N LYS A 157 -6.43 13.53 8.04
CA LYS A 157 -5.64 12.72 7.11
C LYS A 157 -4.30 12.35 7.74
N TYR A 158 -3.95 11.07 7.68
CA TYR A 158 -2.70 10.51 8.19
C TYR A 158 -1.71 10.10 7.11
N GLY A 159 -2.16 10.04 5.85
CA GLY A 159 -1.31 9.84 4.69
C GLY A 159 -1.82 8.75 3.77
N SER A 160 -0.94 8.32 2.86
CA SER A 160 -1.16 7.21 1.93
C SER A 160 -1.25 5.88 2.68
N VAL A 161 -2.23 5.05 2.32
CA VAL A 161 -2.32 3.68 2.83
C VAL A 161 -1.15 2.85 2.31
N LEU A 162 -0.72 3.03 1.07
CA LEU A 162 0.43 2.30 0.53
C LEU A 162 1.70 2.59 1.32
N THR A 163 2.01 3.87 1.60
CA THR A 163 3.15 4.23 2.46
C THR A 163 3.02 3.65 3.87
N THR A 164 1.81 3.60 4.41
CA THR A 164 1.55 3.03 5.74
C THR A 164 1.83 1.52 5.75
N ILE A 165 1.35 0.78 4.75
CA ILE A 165 1.58 -0.67 4.63
C ILE A 165 3.08 -0.96 4.47
N GLU A 166 3.79 -0.18 3.66
CA GLU A 166 5.23 -0.39 3.45
C GLU A 166 6.04 -0.19 4.71
N ARG A 167 5.81 0.91 5.43
CA ARG A 167 6.47 1.14 6.72
C ARG A 167 6.13 0.05 7.73
N ALA A 168 4.90 -0.46 7.71
CA ALA A 168 4.53 -1.59 8.55
C ALA A 168 5.32 -2.87 8.16
N VAL A 169 5.49 -3.14 6.86
CA VAL A 169 6.32 -4.25 6.36
C VAL A 169 7.78 -4.07 6.76
N GLU A 170 8.35 -2.88 6.61
CA GLU A 170 9.72 -2.56 7.02
C GLU A 170 9.92 -2.83 8.52
N SER A 171 8.99 -2.38 9.37
CA SER A 171 9.06 -2.63 10.81
C SER A 171 8.93 -4.13 11.17
N TRP A 172 8.10 -4.88 10.44
CA TRP A 172 8.03 -6.35 10.56
C TRP A 172 9.34 -7.01 10.13
N GLU A 173 9.93 -6.59 9.01
CA GLU A 173 11.19 -7.13 8.52
C GLU A 173 12.33 -6.90 9.51
N HIS A 174 12.40 -5.70 10.09
CA HIS A 174 13.38 -5.39 11.13
C HIS A 174 13.22 -6.32 12.35
N LEU A 175 12.00 -6.51 12.85
CA LEU A 175 11.73 -7.42 13.97
C LEU A 175 12.09 -8.87 13.62
N LEU A 176 11.69 -9.35 12.45
CA LEU A 176 11.92 -10.74 12.02
C LEU A 176 13.41 -11.01 11.75
N THR A 177 14.14 -10.02 11.23
CA THR A 177 15.61 -10.09 11.07
C THR A 177 16.30 -10.13 12.43
N ALA A 178 15.87 -9.31 13.40
CA ALA A 178 16.39 -9.36 14.76
C ALA A 178 16.09 -10.70 15.45
N ALA A 179 14.97 -11.33 15.11
CA ALA A 179 14.57 -12.67 15.56
C ALA A 179 15.28 -13.82 14.81
N GLY A 180 16.12 -13.53 13.81
CA GLY A 180 16.85 -14.55 13.04
C GLY A 180 16.00 -15.33 12.05
N VAL A 181 14.82 -14.82 11.67
CA VAL A 181 13.91 -15.44 10.68
C VAL A 181 14.47 -15.33 9.27
N PHE A 182 15.14 -14.21 9.00
CA PHE A 182 15.85 -13.96 7.75
C PHE A 182 17.35 -13.95 8.04
N ASP A 183 18.14 -14.47 7.10
CA ASP A 183 19.58 -14.27 7.14
C ASP A 183 19.87 -12.77 7.19
N LYS A 184 20.80 -12.34 8.06
CA LYS A 184 21.28 -10.96 8.03
C LYS A 184 21.77 -10.68 6.62
N PRO A 185 21.38 -9.55 5.99
CA PRO A 185 22.02 -9.16 4.74
C PRO A 185 23.53 -9.11 4.99
N ALA A 186 24.27 -9.81 4.12
CA ALA A 186 25.73 -9.87 4.14
C ALA A 186 26.34 -8.47 3.97
#